data_AF-A0A849RVP9-F1
#
_entry.id   AF-A0A849RVP9-F1
#
_cell.length_a   1.000
_cell.length_b   1.000
_cell.length_c   1.000
_cell.angle_alpha   90.00
_cell.angle_beta   90.00
_cell.angle_gamma   90.00
#
_symmetry.space_group_name_H-M   'P 1'
#
loop_
_entity.id
_entity.type
_entity.pdbx_description
1 polymer ?
#
loop_
_entity_poly.entity_id
_entity_poly.type
_entity_poly.pdbx_seq_one_letter_code
_entity_poly.pdbx_strand_id
1 'polypeptide(L)'
;MSLNRTKERTAGVGDWQLFTQEDRVKVELAAQQWQAALAGIEKPWLCWCVNDNWCIIQQKLVLAAGWTPIVGNDTNVKNPTILEGSVYIDFNASFQYPHMYMHFPMEWVFLYADRLAFWHSDLLLSFKDMHYCAQLFENLPNGMTAAHKTRESLLRFWKIPQSRRFFEVIGCTTQAASKSQFDHGCGWWRNFQHHPHFKDNYQPKMAAGDHGFGVMYWHRNYRGPAQHVKVSMDGHADANNTRFSKSKEEDLNSTYSLADLCQHLGIQELL
;
A
#
# COMPACT_ATOMS: atom_id res chain seq x y z
N MET A 1 23.82 13.33 10.32
CA MET A 1 23.40 12.13 11.06
C MET A 1 23.16 11.02 10.05
N SER A 2 23.99 9.99 10.06
CA SER A 2 23.84 8.81 9.19
C SER A 2 22.62 8.03 9.66
N LEU A 3 21.53 8.08 8.91
CA LEU A 3 20.37 7.22 9.10
C LEU A 3 20.86 5.77 9.16
N ASN A 4 20.38 4.99 10.12
CA ASN A 4 20.70 3.57 10.24
C ASN A 4 19.95 2.78 9.13
N ARG A 5 20.30 3.05 7.87
CA ARG A 5 19.77 2.43 6.62
C ARG A 5 20.22 0.98 6.45
N THR A 6 20.76 0.36 7.49
CA THR A 6 21.32 -0.99 7.45
C THR A 6 20.25 -2.07 7.29
N LYS A 7 18.98 -1.78 7.59
CA LYS A 7 17.86 -2.73 7.48
C LYS A 7 17.17 -2.75 6.11
N GLU A 8 17.29 -1.71 5.30
CA GLU A 8 16.63 -1.58 3.99
C GLU A 8 17.60 -1.91 2.85
N ARG A 9 17.96 -3.19 2.69
CA ARG A 9 19.03 -3.63 1.78
C ARG A 9 18.59 -4.59 0.68
N THR A 10 17.29 -4.85 0.55
CA THR A 10 16.73 -5.80 -0.42
C THR A 10 15.55 -5.17 -1.13
N ALA A 11 15.21 -5.62 -2.33
CA ALA A 11 14.07 -5.09 -3.07
C ALA A 11 12.71 -5.25 -2.35
N GLY A 12 12.61 -6.15 -1.37
CA GLY A 12 11.41 -6.34 -0.53
C GLY A 12 10.85 -5.06 0.09
N VAL A 13 11.66 -4.02 0.32
CA VAL A 13 11.20 -2.71 0.83
C VAL A 13 10.63 -1.80 -0.26
N GLY A 14 10.41 -2.31 -1.47
CA GLY A 14 9.87 -1.58 -2.60
C GLY A 14 10.78 -0.45 -3.08
N ASP A 15 12.03 -0.77 -3.44
CA ASP A 15 13.01 0.19 -3.95
C ASP A 15 13.65 -0.32 -5.24
N TRP A 16 13.42 0.40 -6.35
CA TRP A 16 13.95 0.03 -7.66
C TRP A 16 15.48 0.04 -7.75
N GLN A 17 16.20 0.74 -6.86
CA GLN A 17 17.68 0.67 -6.83
C GLN A 17 18.22 -0.69 -6.38
N LEU A 18 17.39 -1.48 -5.68
CA LEU A 18 17.77 -2.75 -5.08
C LEU A 18 17.23 -3.95 -5.87
N PHE A 19 16.43 -3.71 -6.90
CA PHE A 19 15.76 -4.75 -7.68
C PHE A 19 16.62 -5.22 -8.85
N THR A 20 16.71 -6.54 -8.99
CA THR A 20 17.54 -7.18 -10.01
C THR A 20 16.70 -7.89 -11.07
N GLN A 21 17.34 -8.29 -12.17
CA GLN A 21 16.70 -9.11 -13.18
C GLN A 21 16.30 -10.50 -12.65
N GLU A 22 17.03 -11.04 -11.66
CA GLU A 22 16.66 -12.30 -11.01
C GLU A 22 15.36 -12.15 -10.21
N ASP A 23 15.21 -11.03 -9.49
CA ASP A 23 13.99 -10.73 -8.74
C ASP A 23 12.78 -10.64 -9.67
N ARG A 24 12.94 -10.09 -10.88
CA ARG A 24 11.87 -10.05 -11.89
C ARG A 24 11.35 -11.44 -12.24
N VAL A 25 12.24 -12.39 -12.52
CA VAL A 25 11.85 -13.77 -12.85
C VAL A 25 11.13 -14.41 -11.66
N LYS A 26 11.61 -14.17 -10.43
CA LYS A 26 10.95 -14.66 -9.21
C LYS A 26 9.54 -14.08 -9.04
N VAL A 27 9.35 -12.79 -9.31
CA VAL A 27 8.03 -12.16 -9.27
C VAL A 27 7.08 -12.76 -10.30
N GLU A 28 7.50 -12.94 -11.54
CA GLU A 28 6.65 -13.52 -12.59
C GLU A 28 6.18 -14.94 -12.23
N LEU A 29 7.02 -15.73 -11.54
CA LEU A 29 6.64 -17.05 -11.02
C LEU A 29 5.76 -16.98 -9.77
N ALA A 30 6.11 -16.14 -8.79
CA ALA A 30 5.35 -15.98 -7.55
C ALA A 30 3.93 -15.43 -7.82
N ALA A 31 3.79 -14.52 -8.79
CA ALA A 31 2.51 -13.95 -9.19
C ALA A 31 1.51 -15.00 -9.71
N GLN A 32 1.98 -16.11 -10.30
CA GLN A 32 1.09 -17.21 -10.69
C GLN A 32 0.46 -17.88 -9.47
N GLN A 33 1.21 -18.02 -8.38
CA GLN A 33 0.70 -18.57 -7.12
C GLN A 33 -0.25 -17.59 -6.45
N TRP A 34 0.07 -16.30 -6.46
CA TRP A 34 -0.81 -15.25 -5.94
C TRP A 34 -2.12 -15.20 -6.73
N GLN A 35 -2.05 -15.30 -8.07
CA GLN A 35 -3.24 -15.34 -8.93
C GLN A 35 -4.10 -16.56 -8.62
N ALA A 36 -3.49 -17.74 -8.45
CA ALA A 36 -4.21 -18.95 -8.08
C ALA A 36 -4.88 -18.83 -6.70
N ALA A 37 -4.23 -18.20 -5.72
CA ALA A 37 -4.81 -17.94 -4.40
C ALA A 37 -5.99 -16.96 -4.46
N LEU A 38 -6.04 -16.08 -5.48
CA LEU A 38 -7.13 -15.14 -5.70
C LEU A 38 -8.20 -15.64 -6.68
N ALA A 39 -8.12 -16.90 -7.13
CA ALA A 39 -9.07 -17.43 -8.10
C ALA A 39 -10.51 -17.36 -7.57
N GLY A 40 -11.40 -16.70 -8.31
CA GLY A 40 -12.81 -16.51 -7.94
C GLY A 40 -13.07 -15.33 -6.99
N ILE A 41 -12.04 -14.57 -6.60
CA ILE A 41 -12.20 -13.38 -5.75
C ILE A 41 -12.30 -12.13 -6.62
N GLU A 42 -13.49 -11.55 -6.69
CA GLU A 42 -13.73 -10.34 -7.51
C GLU A 42 -13.29 -9.04 -6.84
N LYS A 43 -13.33 -9.01 -5.49
CA LYS A 43 -13.13 -7.79 -4.68
C LYS A 43 -12.02 -7.99 -3.64
N PRO A 44 -10.76 -8.24 -4.06
CA PRO A 44 -9.66 -8.43 -3.12
C PRO A 44 -9.23 -7.09 -2.50
N TRP A 45 -9.05 -7.09 -1.18
CA TRP A 45 -8.52 -5.94 -0.43
C TRP A 45 -7.32 -6.37 0.42
N LEU A 46 -6.14 -5.84 0.12
CA LEU A 46 -4.90 -6.15 0.84
C LEU A 46 -4.93 -5.56 2.26
N CYS A 47 -4.88 -6.44 3.26
CA CYS A 47 -4.65 -6.13 4.67
C CYS A 47 -3.22 -6.56 5.02
N TRP A 48 -2.32 -5.59 5.21
CA TRP A 48 -0.92 -5.87 5.51
C TRP A 48 -0.66 -5.95 7.02
N CYS A 49 -0.38 -7.14 7.52
CA CYS A 49 -0.23 -7.40 8.94
C CYS A 49 1.17 -7.00 9.45
N VAL A 50 1.21 -5.93 10.23
CA VAL A 50 2.37 -5.55 11.07
C VAL A 50 2.06 -5.70 12.56
N ASN A 51 0.78 -5.76 12.92
CA ASN A 51 0.26 -5.96 14.27
C ASN A 51 -1.07 -6.73 14.13
N ASP A 52 -1.16 -7.86 14.82
CA ASP A 52 -2.27 -8.81 14.59
C ASP A 52 -3.64 -8.24 14.95
N ASN A 53 -3.73 -7.53 16.08
CA ASN A 53 -4.99 -6.93 16.54
C ASN A 53 -5.49 -5.87 15.55
N TRP A 54 -4.58 -5.02 15.05
CA TRP A 54 -4.93 -4.03 14.01
C TRP A 54 -5.38 -4.72 12.73
N CYS A 55 -4.68 -5.77 12.30
CA CYS A 55 -5.03 -6.54 11.10
C CYS A 55 -6.40 -7.23 11.24
N ILE A 56 -6.75 -7.74 12.42
CA ILE A 56 -8.08 -8.33 12.68
C ILE A 56 -9.18 -7.29 12.48
N ILE A 57 -9.04 -6.07 13.03
CA ILE A 57 -10.04 -5.00 12.83
C ILE A 57 -10.13 -4.60 11.36
N GLN A 58 -8.99 -4.51 10.67
CA GLN A 58 -8.93 -4.26 9.23
C GLN A 58 -9.70 -5.34 8.43
N GLN A 59 -9.47 -6.61 8.71
CA GLN A 59 -10.22 -7.71 8.08
C GLN A 59 -11.72 -7.60 8.35
N LYS A 60 -12.14 -7.36 9.60
CA LYS A 60 -13.56 -7.18 9.95
C LYS A 60 -14.21 -6.03 9.17
N LEU A 61 -13.53 -4.90 9.02
CA LEU A 61 -14.00 -3.76 8.24
C LEU A 61 -14.16 -4.08 6.76
N VAL A 62 -13.19 -4.79 6.17
CA VAL A 62 -13.25 -5.22 4.76
C VAL A 62 -14.41 -6.20 4.53
N LEU A 63 -14.58 -7.18 5.41
CA LEU A 63 -15.71 -8.13 5.36
C LEU A 63 -17.05 -7.39 5.48
N ALA A 64 -17.17 -6.45 6.42
CA ALA A 64 -18.39 -5.66 6.61
C ALA A 64 -18.72 -4.79 5.38
N ALA A 65 -17.72 -4.39 4.60
CA ALA A 65 -17.90 -3.66 3.35
C ALA A 65 -18.19 -4.55 2.13
N GLY A 66 -18.26 -5.88 2.31
CA GLY A 66 -18.54 -6.84 1.24
C GLY A 66 -17.35 -7.12 0.32
N TRP A 67 -16.12 -6.89 0.78
CA TRP A 67 -14.88 -7.21 0.09
C TRP A 67 -14.18 -8.40 0.77
N THR A 68 -13.24 -9.03 0.07
CA THR A 68 -12.48 -10.18 0.58
C THR A 68 -11.12 -9.71 1.10
N PRO A 69 -10.82 -9.86 2.40
CA PRO A 69 -9.51 -9.51 2.93
C PRO A 69 -8.44 -10.47 2.40
N ILE A 70 -7.40 -9.91 1.80
CA ILE A 70 -6.19 -10.61 1.41
C ILE A 70 -5.11 -10.25 2.41
N VAL A 71 -4.74 -11.19 3.27
CA VAL A 71 -3.79 -10.97 4.35
C VAL A 71 -2.38 -11.31 3.87
N GLY A 72 -1.52 -10.30 3.81
CA GLY A 72 -0.07 -10.45 3.76
C GLY A 72 0.54 -9.95 5.07
N ASN A 73 1.85 -10.09 5.26
CA ASN A 73 2.47 -9.72 6.54
C ASN A 73 3.93 -9.28 6.38
N ASP A 74 4.37 -8.43 7.30
CA ASP A 74 5.79 -8.21 7.52
C ASP A 74 6.44 -9.50 8.08
N THR A 75 7.74 -9.64 7.83
CA THR A 75 8.54 -10.82 8.22
C THR A 75 8.66 -11.06 9.72
N ASN A 76 8.37 -10.05 10.56
CA ASN A 76 8.33 -10.19 12.02
C ASN A 76 7.05 -10.86 12.52
N VAL A 77 5.97 -10.87 11.73
CA VAL A 77 4.72 -11.56 12.07
C VAL A 77 4.75 -12.96 11.45
N LYS A 78 4.81 -14.01 12.27
CA LYS A 78 4.93 -15.39 11.74
C LYS A 78 3.60 -16.03 11.35
N ASN A 79 2.55 -15.78 12.13
CA ASN A 79 1.24 -16.41 11.97
C ASN A 79 0.16 -15.34 12.19
N PRO A 80 -0.14 -14.51 11.18
CA PRO A 80 -1.25 -13.57 11.30
C PRO A 80 -2.58 -14.32 11.46
N THR A 81 -3.48 -13.80 12.29
CA THR A 81 -4.83 -14.34 12.45
C THR A 81 -5.62 -14.13 11.17
N ILE A 82 -6.17 -15.22 10.62
CA ILE A 82 -6.98 -15.20 9.39
C ILE A 82 -8.44 -15.44 9.76
N LEU A 83 -9.29 -14.45 9.51
CA LEU A 83 -10.72 -14.56 9.77
C LEU A 83 -11.42 -15.42 8.71
N GLU A 84 -12.58 -15.98 9.06
CA GLU A 84 -13.44 -16.65 8.09
C GLU A 84 -13.82 -15.67 6.96
N GLY A 85 -13.68 -16.14 5.71
CA GLY A 85 -13.86 -15.31 4.51
C GLY A 85 -12.62 -14.52 4.07
N SER A 86 -11.52 -14.55 4.83
CA SER A 86 -10.22 -14.00 4.44
C SER A 86 -9.34 -15.03 3.72
N VAL A 87 -8.38 -14.56 2.93
CA VAL A 87 -7.36 -15.39 2.27
C VAL A 87 -5.97 -14.92 2.67
N TYR A 88 -5.10 -15.85 3.06
CA TYR A 88 -3.70 -15.57 3.36
C TYR A 88 -2.80 -15.82 2.16
N ILE A 89 -1.85 -14.92 1.92
CA ILE A 89 -0.79 -15.07 0.92
C ILE A 89 0.54 -14.68 1.54
N ASP A 90 1.48 -15.64 1.60
CA ASP A 90 2.88 -15.33 1.90
C ASP A 90 3.58 -14.78 0.65
N PHE A 91 3.52 -13.46 0.49
CA PHE A 91 4.17 -12.77 -0.63
C PHE A 91 5.71 -12.90 -0.61
N ASN A 92 6.31 -13.25 0.53
CA ASN A 92 7.76 -13.37 0.69
C ASN A 92 8.28 -14.80 0.52
N ALA A 93 7.41 -15.81 0.39
CA ALA A 93 7.77 -17.23 0.34
C ALA A 93 8.89 -17.56 -0.67
N SER A 94 8.82 -16.99 -1.88
CA SER A 94 9.81 -17.23 -2.95
C SER A 94 11.06 -16.34 -2.88
N PHE A 95 11.02 -15.27 -2.09
CA PHE A 95 12.09 -14.26 -2.05
C PHE A 95 12.96 -14.38 -0.81
N GLN A 96 12.35 -14.76 0.32
CA GLN A 96 13.01 -14.88 1.62
C GLN A 96 13.75 -13.60 2.01
N TYR A 97 13.22 -12.43 1.62
CA TYR A 97 13.80 -11.17 2.05
C TYR A 97 13.68 -11.02 3.56
N PRO A 98 14.64 -10.35 4.22
CA PRO A 98 14.57 -10.10 5.66
C PRO A 98 13.40 -9.18 6.01
N HIS A 99 12.94 -8.35 5.07
CA HIS A 99 11.76 -7.49 5.18
C HIS A 99 11.07 -7.43 3.81
N MET A 100 9.74 -7.47 3.83
CA MET A 100 8.91 -7.16 2.67
C MET A 100 7.85 -6.15 3.10
N TYR A 101 7.61 -5.10 2.31
CA TYR A 101 6.55 -4.13 2.57
C TYR A 101 5.36 -4.40 1.65
N MET A 102 4.18 -3.90 2.04
CA MET A 102 2.97 -4.00 1.23
C MET A 102 3.14 -3.44 -0.19
N HIS A 103 4.03 -2.46 -0.38
CA HIS A 103 4.33 -1.91 -1.70
C HIS A 103 4.88 -2.95 -2.66
N PHE A 104 5.55 -3.99 -2.15
CA PHE A 104 6.11 -5.05 -2.97
C PHE A 104 5.02 -5.71 -3.83
N PRO A 105 3.99 -6.37 -3.28
CA PRO A 105 2.92 -6.93 -4.11
C PRO A 105 2.12 -5.86 -4.87
N MET A 106 1.92 -4.67 -4.31
CA MET A 106 1.16 -3.60 -4.99
C MET A 106 1.73 -3.16 -6.34
N GLU A 107 3.06 -3.23 -6.53
CA GLU A 107 3.70 -2.87 -7.81
C GLU A 107 3.31 -3.82 -8.95
N TRP A 108 2.95 -5.05 -8.60
CA TRP A 108 2.81 -6.17 -9.53
C TRP A 108 1.36 -6.63 -9.72
N VAL A 109 0.37 -5.83 -9.29
CA VAL A 109 -1.07 -6.15 -9.39
C VAL A 109 -1.45 -6.62 -10.79
N PHE A 110 -0.86 -6.03 -11.83
CA PHE A 110 -1.12 -6.42 -13.22
C PHE A 110 -0.86 -7.88 -13.57
N LEU A 111 -0.05 -8.59 -12.76
CA LEU A 111 0.27 -10.00 -12.97
C LEU A 111 -0.75 -10.95 -12.34
N TYR A 112 -1.49 -10.53 -11.32
CA TYR A 112 -2.21 -11.49 -10.46
C TYR A 112 -3.63 -11.11 -10.06
N ALA A 113 -4.09 -9.88 -10.30
CA ALA A 113 -5.45 -9.48 -9.98
C ALA A 113 -6.02 -8.48 -10.98
N ASP A 114 -7.34 -8.52 -11.21
CA ASP A 114 -8.05 -7.56 -12.06
C ASP A 114 -8.11 -6.16 -11.42
N ARG A 115 -8.14 -6.13 -10.09
CA ARG A 115 -7.97 -4.95 -9.24
C ARG A 115 -7.46 -5.38 -7.87
N LEU A 116 -6.84 -4.45 -7.15
CA LEU A 116 -6.49 -4.64 -5.76
C LEU A 116 -6.79 -3.36 -4.98
N ALA A 117 -7.71 -3.43 -4.03
CA ALA A 117 -7.82 -2.41 -2.99
C ALA A 117 -6.75 -2.65 -1.91
N PHE A 118 -6.32 -1.60 -1.24
CA PHE A 118 -5.32 -1.68 -0.18
C PHE A 118 -5.47 -0.49 0.77
N TRP A 119 -4.97 -0.64 1.99
CA TRP A 119 -4.66 0.46 2.89
C TRP A 119 -3.36 0.19 3.62
N HIS A 120 -2.81 1.23 4.23
CA HIS A 120 -1.62 1.09 5.04
C HIS A 120 -1.93 0.38 6.36
N SER A 121 -0.93 -0.31 6.91
CA SER A 121 -1.08 -1.20 8.06
C SER A 121 -1.40 -0.50 9.39
N ASP A 122 -1.42 0.83 9.40
CA ASP A 122 -1.67 1.71 10.56
C ASP A 122 -2.88 2.63 10.35
N LEU A 123 -3.73 2.32 9.37
CA LEU A 123 -4.97 3.05 9.12
C LEU A 123 -6.16 2.17 9.49
N LEU A 124 -7.04 2.71 10.32
CA LEU A 124 -8.42 2.24 10.46
C LEU A 124 -9.37 3.30 9.92
N LEU A 125 -10.51 2.86 9.40
CA LEU A 125 -11.55 3.75 8.88
C LEU A 125 -12.85 3.54 9.64
N SER A 126 -13.64 4.61 9.74
CA SER A 126 -15.04 4.49 10.15
C SER A 126 -15.83 3.65 9.14
N PHE A 127 -16.98 3.10 9.55
CA PHE A 127 -17.87 2.41 8.62
C PHE A 127 -18.27 3.30 7.43
N LYS A 128 -18.51 4.59 7.67
CA LYS A 128 -18.86 5.55 6.61
C LYS A 128 -17.78 5.63 5.54
N ASP A 129 -16.53 5.82 5.96
CA ASP A 129 -15.40 5.92 5.03
C ASP A 129 -15.10 4.58 4.35
N MET A 130 -15.34 3.46 5.04
CA MET A 130 -15.27 2.14 4.44
C MET A 130 -16.26 1.91 3.32
N HIS A 131 -17.54 2.22 3.55
CA HIS A 131 -18.56 2.10 2.52
C HIS A 131 -18.27 3.00 1.33
N TYR A 132 -17.82 4.24 1.58
CA TYR A 132 -17.39 5.16 0.53
C TYR A 132 -16.25 4.57 -0.32
N CYS A 133 -15.20 4.05 0.31
CA CYS A 133 -14.06 3.46 -0.39
C CYS A 133 -14.46 2.19 -1.15
N ALA A 134 -15.23 1.28 -0.55
CA ALA A 134 -15.70 0.07 -1.20
C ALA A 134 -16.50 0.37 -2.48
N GLN A 135 -17.46 1.31 -2.41
CA GLN A 135 -18.23 1.74 -3.57
C GLN A 135 -17.35 2.42 -4.63
N LEU A 136 -16.42 3.28 -4.21
CA LEU A 136 -15.49 3.94 -5.12
C LEU A 136 -14.60 2.93 -5.86
N PHE A 137 -14.06 1.96 -5.13
CA PHE A 137 -13.13 0.97 -5.65
C PHE A 137 -13.81 -0.08 -6.50
N GLU A 138 -15.06 -0.43 -6.21
CA GLU A 138 -15.86 -1.33 -7.04
C GLU A 138 -16.15 -0.70 -8.40
N ASN A 139 -16.53 0.58 -8.39
CA ASN A 139 -16.85 1.34 -9.60
C ASN A 139 -15.62 1.91 -10.31
N LEU A 140 -14.41 1.64 -9.84
CA LEU A 140 -13.18 2.15 -10.45
C LEU A 140 -13.00 1.51 -11.84
N PRO A 141 -12.98 2.29 -12.93
CA PRO A 141 -12.82 1.76 -14.29
C PRO A 141 -11.45 1.09 -14.48
N ASN A 142 -11.39 0.04 -15.31
CA ASN A 142 -10.12 -0.57 -15.68
C ASN A 142 -9.22 0.46 -16.38
N GLY A 143 -7.95 0.52 -15.99
CA GLY A 143 -7.00 1.53 -16.43
C GLY A 143 -6.83 2.68 -15.44
N MET A 144 -7.63 2.74 -14.36
CA MET A 144 -7.52 3.76 -13.31
C MET A 144 -6.89 3.26 -12.00
N THR A 145 -6.30 4.20 -11.28
CA THR A 145 -5.89 4.06 -9.87
C THR A 145 -6.64 5.10 -9.02
N ALA A 146 -7.15 4.70 -7.87
CA ALA A 146 -7.63 5.61 -6.84
C ALA A 146 -6.64 5.61 -5.67
N ALA A 147 -6.31 6.78 -5.14
CA ALA A 147 -5.43 6.88 -3.97
C ALA A 147 -5.68 8.15 -3.16
N HIS A 148 -5.37 8.12 -1.87
CA HIS A 148 -5.37 9.33 -1.07
C HIS A 148 -4.27 10.28 -1.56
N LYS A 149 -4.59 11.57 -1.65
CA LYS A 149 -3.64 12.60 -2.07
C LYS A 149 -3.36 13.45 -0.85
N THR A 150 -2.10 13.47 -0.39
CA THR A 150 -1.72 14.33 0.73
C THR A 150 -2.20 15.77 0.48
N ARG A 151 -3.04 16.31 1.38
CA ARG A 151 -3.34 17.74 1.38
C ARG A 151 -2.10 18.47 1.92
N GLU A 152 -1.68 19.50 1.20
CA GLU A 152 -0.73 20.48 1.73
C GLU A 152 -1.40 21.22 2.90
N SER A 153 -0.65 21.47 3.97
CA SER A 153 -1.13 22.34 5.04
C SER A 153 -1.40 23.75 4.52
N LEU A 154 -2.41 24.42 5.09
CA LEU A 154 -2.79 25.81 4.76
C LEU A 154 -1.61 26.80 4.78
N LEU A 155 -0.57 26.52 5.58
CA LEU A 155 0.64 27.34 5.72
C LEU A 155 1.62 27.25 4.52
N ARG A 156 1.39 26.36 3.54
CA ARG A 156 2.25 26.21 2.34
C ARG A 156 1.66 26.79 1.05
N PHE A 157 0.51 27.46 1.13
CA PHE A 157 -0.26 28.01 0.00
C PHE A 157 0.54 28.84 -1.02
N TRP A 158 1.68 29.42 -0.63
CA TRP A 158 2.46 30.32 -1.49
C TRP A 158 3.72 29.69 -2.09
N LYS A 159 4.07 28.43 -1.76
CA LYS A 159 5.23 27.76 -2.34
C LYS A 159 4.99 26.25 -2.40
N ILE A 160 4.45 25.75 -3.52
CA ILE A 160 4.77 24.49 -4.22
C ILE A 160 3.54 24.10 -5.09
N PRO A 161 3.70 23.83 -6.40
CA PRO A 161 2.61 23.35 -7.23
C PRO A 161 2.32 21.88 -6.92
N GLN A 162 1.13 21.60 -6.37
CA GLN A 162 0.49 20.28 -6.30
C GLN A 162 1.18 19.24 -5.39
N SER A 163 0.42 18.66 -4.44
CA SER A 163 0.78 17.46 -3.64
C SER A 163 1.78 16.54 -4.35
N ARG A 164 2.92 16.28 -3.71
CA ARG A 164 4.10 15.70 -4.38
C ARG A 164 3.97 14.22 -4.70
N ARG A 165 3.06 13.48 -4.03
CA ARG A 165 2.86 12.04 -4.22
C ARG A 165 1.43 11.63 -3.90
N PHE A 166 0.96 10.55 -4.53
CA PHE A 166 -0.16 9.80 -3.98
C PHE A 166 0.34 9.05 -2.75
N PHE A 167 -0.46 9.08 -1.68
CA PHE A 167 -0.09 8.47 -0.41
C PHE A 167 -0.73 7.10 -0.33
N GLU A 168 0.09 6.09 -0.09
CA GLU A 168 -0.22 4.67 0.09
C GLU A 168 -1.10 4.35 1.31
N VAL A 169 -1.72 5.35 1.95
CA VAL A 169 -2.59 5.14 3.12
C VAL A 169 -3.86 4.39 2.77
N ILE A 170 -4.43 4.67 1.59
CA ILE A 170 -5.57 3.93 1.05
C ILE A 170 -5.66 4.12 -0.46
N GLY A 171 -6.00 3.06 -1.17
CA GLY A 171 -6.20 3.13 -2.60
C GLY A 171 -6.70 1.84 -3.22
N CYS A 172 -6.89 1.89 -4.53
CA CYS A 172 -7.19 0.75 -5.37
C CYS A 172 -6.51 0.94 -6.72
N THR A 173 -5.88 -0.10 -7.25
CA THR A 173 -5.28 -0.09 -8.58
C THR A 173 -5.89 -1.21 -9.42
N THR A 174 -6.34 -0.88 -10.62
CA THR A 174 -6.81 -1.86 -11.60
C THR A 174 -5.64 -2.48 -12.37
N GLN A 175 -5.82 -3.67 -12.92
CA GLN A 175 -4.81 -4.41 -13.66
C GLN A 175 -4.19 -3.57 -14.78
N ALA A 176 -5.01 -2.93 -15.62
CA ALA A 176 -4.50 -2.12 -16.73
C ALA A 176 -3.79 -0.84 -16.25
N ALA A 177 -4.20 -0.27 -15.11
CA ALA A 177 -3.47 0.86 -14.50
C ALA A 177 -2.09 0.42 -14.01
N SER A 178 -2.02 -0.69 -13.27
CA SER A 178 -0.76 -1.27 -12.79
C SER A 178 0.17 -1.62 -13.96
N LYS A 179 -0.37 -2.21 -15.04
CA LYS A 179 0.42 -2.52 -16.25
C LYS A 179 0.95 -1.25 -16.91
N SER A 180 0.11 -0.23 -17.06
CA SER A 180 0.50 1.06 -17.62
C SER A 180 1.58 1.74 -16.78
N GLN A 181 1.46 1.70 -15.46
CA GLN A 181 2.47 2.22 -14.54
C GLN A 181 3.81 1.51 -14.78
N PHE A 182 3.82 0.18 -14.74
CA PHE A 182 5.02 -0.63 -14.98
C PHE A 182 5.67 -0.40 -16.35
N ASP A 183 4.87 -0.30 -17.42
CA ASP A 183 5.38 -0.07 -18.78
C ASP A 183 6.05 1.29 -18.96
N HIS A 184 5.66 2.28 -18.15
CA HIS A 184 6.27 3.61 -18.12
C HIS A 184 7.35 3.77 -17.05
N GLY A 185 7.71 2.68 -16.36
CA GLY A 185 8.64 2.70 -15.24
C GLY A 185 8.20 3.61 -14.09
N CYS A 186 6.89 3.63 -13.85
CA CYS A 186 6.26 4.35 -12.76
C CYS A 186 5.57 3.35 -11.83
N GLY A 187 5.35 3.71 -10.57
CA GLY A 187 4.68 2.82 -9.63
C GLY A 187 4.69 3.33 -8.19
N TRP A 188 4.41 2.40 -7.29
CA TRP A 188 4.34 2.58 -5.86
C TRP A 188 5.71 2.54 -5.19
N TRP A 189 6.67 1.87 -5.80
CA TRP A 189 8.02 1.74 -5.26
C TRP A 189 8.80 3.06 -5.25
N ARG A 190 9.74 3.13 -4.32
CA ARG A 190 10.74 4.19 -4.19
C ARG A 190 11.66 4.23 -5.40
N ASN A 191 12.27 5.39 -5.58
CA ASN A 191 13.31 5.59 -6.59
C ASN A 191 12.88 5.14 -8.00
N PHE A 192 11.63 5.42 -8.39
CA PHE A 192 11.04 4.96 -9.66
C PHE A 192 11.87 5.31 -10.91
N GLN A 193 12.70 6.36 -10.86
CA GLN A 193 13.62 6.71 -11.95
C GLN A 193 14.67 5.63 -12.26
N HIS A 194 14.88 4.66 -11.37
CA HIS A 194 15.75 3.50 -11.58
C HIS A 194 15.00 2.29 -12.17
N HIS A 195 13.69 2.40 -12.39
CA HIS A 195 12.91 1.33 -12.99
C HIS A 195 13.43 1.03 -14.42
N PRO A 196 13.58 -0.24 -14.83
CA PRO A 196 14.17 -0.61 -16.12
C PRO A 196 13.43 -0.06 -17.36
N HIS A 197 12.12 0.16 -17.25
CA HIS A 197 11.30 0.80 -18.28
C HIS A 197 11.24 2.34 -18.22
N PHE A 198 11.85 2.98 -17.22
CA PHE A 198 11.85 4.43 -17.13
C PHE A 198 12.77 5.03 -18.19
N LYS A 199 12.22 5.86 -19.09
CA LYS A 199 12.94 6.39 -20.26
C LYS A 199 13.14 7.90 -20.24
N ASP A 200 12.56 8.60 -19.28
CA ASP A 200 12.62 10.05 -19.23
C ASP A 200 13.90 10.53 -18.52
N ASN A 201 14.38 11.71 -18.89
CA ASN A 201 15.55 12.35 -18.27
C ASN A 201 15.19 13.04 -16.94
N TYR A 202 14.30 12.46 -16.15
CA TYR A 202 13.87 13.03 -14.88
C TYR A 202 14.96 12.85 -13.82
N GLN A 203 15.45 13.96 -13.28
CA GLN A 203 16.38 13.98 -12.15
C GLN A 203 15.61 14.41 -10.89
N PRO A 204 15.28 13.47 -9.98
CA PRO A 204 14.52 13.82 -8.79
C PRO A 204 15.30 14.79 -7.91
N LYS A 205 14.65 15.87 -7.46
CA LYS A 205 15.12 16.62 -6.28
C LYS A 205 15.04 15.69 -5.07
N MET A 206 15.96 15.82 -4.10
CA MET A 206 16.18 14.93 -2.93
C MET A 206 14.97 14.22 -2.27
N ALA A 207 13.75 14.75 -2.37
CA ALA A 207 12.54 14.19 -1.74
C ALA A 207 11.67 13.34 -2.69
N ALA A 208 12.00 13.20 -3.97
CA ALA A 208 11.16 12.50 -4.96
C ALA A 208 11.45 10.99 -5.10
N GLY A 209 12.16 10.40 -4.14
CA GLY A 209 12.46 8.97 -4.09
C GLY A 209 11.56 8.16 -3.16
N ASP A 210 10.52 8.76 -2.55
CA ASP A 210 9.61 8.06 -1.63
C ASP A 210 8.52 7.25 -2.39
N HIS A 211 7.77 6.42 -1.68
CA HIS A 211 6.67 5.64 -2.25
C HIS A 211 5.57 6.52 -2.86
N GLY A 212 4.93 6.03 -3.91
CA GLY A 212 3.81 6.71 -4.58
C GLY A 212 4.18 7.96 -5.40
N PHE A 213 5.47 8.35 -5.46
CA PHE A 213 5.94 9.40 -6.39
C PHE A 213 5.83 8.95 -7.85
N GLY A 214 6.13 7.68 -8.15
CA GLY A 214 6.00 7.13 -9.50
C GLY A 214 4.56 7.20 -10.01
N VAL A 215 3.57 6.84 -9.20
CA VAL A 215 2.14 6.98 -9.56
C VAL A 215 1.77 8.43 -9.86
N MET A 216 2.26 9.40 -9.08
CA MET A 216 2.03 10.82 -9.35
C MET A 216 2.71 11.26 -10.65
N TYR A 217 3.93 10.77 -10.93
CA TYR A 217 4.63 11.04 -12.18
C TYR A 217 3.86 10.48 -13.38
N TRP A 218 3.36 9.25 -13.28
CA TRP A 218 2.50 8.61 -14.28
C TRP A 218 1.25 9.42 -14.57
N HIS A 219 0.55 9.87 -13.52
CA HIS A 219 -0.63 10.70 -13.65
C HIS A 219 -0.34 12.01 -14.41
N ARG A 220 0.78 12.68 -14.11
CA ARG A 220 1.11 14.00 -14.68
C ARG A 220 1.71 13.94 -16.08
N ASN A 221 2.61 12.99 -16.34
CA ASN A 221 3.43 12.98 -17.55
C ASN A 221 2.89 12.01 -18.61
N TYR A 222 2.30 10.90 -18.18
CA TYR A 222 1.72 9.89 -19.08
C TYR A 222 0.19 9.95 -19.12
N ARG A 223 -0.41 11.00 -18.54
CA ARG A 223 -1.87 11.20 -18.45
C ARG A 223 -2.59 9.99 -17.83
N GLY A 224 -1.91 9.28 -16.94
CA GLY A 224 -2.47 8.16 -16.20
C GLY A 224 -3.71 8.58 -15.41
N PRO A 225 -4.88 7.97 -15.60
CA PRO A 225 -6.09 8.41 -14.91
C PRO A 225 -6.05 8.00 -13.44
N ALA A 226 -5.93 9.00 -12.56
CA ALA A 226 -5.86 8.80 -11.12
C ALA A 226 -6.97 9.59 -10.40
N GLN A 227 -7.70 8.93 -9.50
CA GLN A 227 -8.77 9.53 -8.72
C GLN A 227 -8.36 9.72 -7.25
N HIS A 228 -8.73 10.86 -6.68
CA HIS A 228 -8.44 11.16 -5.28
C HIS A 228 -9.47 10.50 -4.34
N VAL A 229 -8.99 9.71 -3.37
CA VAL A 229 -9.78 9.14 -2.28
C VAL A 229 -9.91 10.15 -1.13
N LYS A 230 -11.14 10.59 -0.87
CA LYS A 230 -11.47 11.60 0.16
C LYS A 230 -12.04 10.94 1.40
N VAL A 231 -11.16 10.43 2.25
CA VAL A 231 -11.52 9.88 3.58
C VAL A 231 -10.92 10.73 4.69
N SER A 232 -11.44 10.55 5.92
CA SER A 232 -10.77 11.10 7.09
C SER A 232 -9.47 10.36 7.38
N MET A 233 -8.50 11.07 7.94
CA MET A 233 -7.24 10.51 8.44
C MET A 233 -7.24 10.39 9.96
N ASP A 234 -8.38 10.56 10.62
CA ASP A 234 -8.49 10.49 12.09
C ASP A 234 -8.11 9.11 12.64
N GLY A 235 -8.29 8.06 11.83
CA GLY A 235 -7.92 6.69 12.15
C GLY A 235 -6.48 6.31 11.80
N HIS A 236 -5.68 7.26 11.31
CA HIS A 236 -4.29 7.02 10.91
C HIS A 236 -3.37 7.16 12.11
N ALA A 237 -2.81 6.04 12.54
CA ALA A 237 -1.75 5.99 13.54
C ALA A 237 -0.40 6.34 12.92
N ASP A 238 -0.25 7.62 12.55
CA ASP A 238 0.97 8.12 11.94
C ASP A 238 2.13 8.00 12.95
N ALA A 239 3.00 7.04 12.70
CA ALA A 239 4.18 6.78 13.52
C ALA A 239 5.22 7.88 13.33
N ASN A 240 4.93 9.13 13.69
CA ASN A 240 5.73 10.25 13.19
C ASN A 240 6.91 10.67 14.06
N ASN A 241 7.18 10.03 15.22
CA ASN A 241 8.29 10.48 16.08
C ASN A 241 9.18 9.39 16.70
N THR A 242 8.98 8.11 16.37
CA THR A 242 9.66 6.97 17.03
C THR A 242 10.20 5.90 16.05
N ARG A 243 9.96 6.03 14.73
CA ARG A 243 10.37 5.03 13.69
C ARG A 243 11.86 4.67 13.71
N PHE A 244 12.69 5.45 14.41
CA PHE A 244 14.13 5.21 14.52
C PHE A 244 14.54 4.41 15.77
N SER A 245 13.62 4.18 16.72
CA SER A 245 13.89 3.47 17.98
C SER A 245 13.00 2.25 18.23
N LYS A 246 11.86 2.13 17.53
CA LYS A 246 10.87 1.05 17.70
C LYS A 246 10.47 0.42 16.37
N SER A 247 10.07 -0.85 16.40
CA SER A 247 9.35 -1.48 15.29
C SER A 247 7.99 -0.80 15.08
N LYS A 248 7.37 -1.00 13.92
CA LYS A 248 6.04 -0.44 13.65
C LYS A 248 4.99 -0.99 14.63
N GLU A 249 5.10 -2.28 14.95
CA GLU A 249 4.26 -2.96 15.94
C GLU A 249 4.40 -2.34 17.34
N GLU A 250 5.64 -2.15 17.79
CA GLU A 250 5.95 -1.55 19.09
C GLU A 250 5.43 -0.11 19.18
N ASP A 251 5.54 0.66 18.09
CA ASP A 251 5.01 2.01 18.04
C ASP A 251 3.48 2.03 18.11
N LEU A 252 2.80 1.18 17.33
CA LEU A 252 1.34 1.07 17.39
C LEU A 252 0.85 0.74 18.79
N ASN A 253 1.47 -0.27 19.43
CA ASN A 253 1.09 -0.71 20.78
C ASN A 253 1.40 0.31 21.87
N SER A 254 2.43 1.15 21.69
CA SER A 254 2.84 2.10 22.74
C SER A 254 2.29 3.52 22.57
N THR A 255 1.85 3.87 21.37
CA THR A 255 1.35 5.21 21.06
C THR A 255 -0.18 5.26 20.98
N TYR A 256 -0.84 4.15 20.62
CA TYR A 256 -2.28 4.14 20.34
C TYR A 256 -3.01 3.07 21.17
N SER A 257 -4.13 3.48 21.77
CA SER A 257 -5.12 2.56 22.32
C SER A 257 -6.08 2.16 21.20
N LEU A 258 -6.02 0.89 20.78
CA LEU A 258 -6.90 0.38 19.72
C LEU A 258 -8.38 0.52 20.10
N ALA A 259 -8.71 0.31 21.38
CA ALA A 259 -10.08 0.46 21.86
C ALA A 259 -10.59 1.90 21.74
N ASP A 260 -9.79 2.89 22.18
CA ASP A 260 -10.16 4.31 22.10
C ASP A 260 -10.27 4.77 20.64
N LEU A 261 -9.38 4.27 19.77
CA LEU A 261 -9.43 4.56 18.34
C LEU A 261 -10.69 3.98 17.69
N CYS A 262 -11.02 2.72 17.99
CA CYS A 262 -12.25 2.09 17.49
C CYS A 262 -13.49 2.83 17.99
N GLN A 263 -13.52 3.27 19.25
CA GLN A 263 -14.61 4.10 19.77
C GLN A 263 -14.70 5.45 19.06
N HIS A 264 -13.58 6.13 18.84
CA HIS A 264 -13.52 7.41 18.14
C HIS A 264 -14.04 7.32 16.70
N LEU A 265 -13.72 6.21 16.01
CA LEU A 265 -14.16 5.94 14.65
C LEU A 265 -15.59 5.37 14.57
N GLY A 266 -16.22 5.05 15.71
CA GLY A 266 -17.55 4.45 15.76
C GLY A 266 -17.58 2.99 15.24
N ILE A 267 -16.51 2.24 15.49
CA ILE A 267 -16.32 0.83 15.06
C ILE A 267 -16.00 -0.09 16.25
N GLN A 268 -16.29 0.33 17.49
CA GLN A 268 -15.99 -0.41 18.72
C GLN A 268 -16.63 -1.78 18.82
N GLU A 269 -17.72 -2.02 18.07
CA GLU A 269 -18.36 -3.33 17.93
C GLU A 269 -17.47 -4.38 17.25
N LEU A 270 -16.37 -3.94 16.62
CA LEU A 270 -15.40 -4.82 15.99
C LEU A 270 -14.30 -5.30 16.95
N LEU A 271 -14.24 -4.83 18.19
CA LEU A 271 -13.25 -5.29 19.19
C LEU A 271 -13.52 -6.74 19.59
#